data_AF-A0A3D3L2P3-F1
#
_entry.id   AF-A0A3D3L2P3-F1
#
_cell.length_a   1.000
_cell.length_b   1.000
_cell.length_c   1.000
_cell.angle_alpha   90.00
_cell.angle_beta   90.00
_cell.angle_gamma   90.00
#
_symmetry.space_group_name_H-M   'P 1'
#
loop_
_entity.id
_entity.type
_entity.pdbx_description
1 polymer ?
#
loop_
_entity_poly.entity_id
_entity_poly.type
_entity_poly.pdbx_seq_one_letter_code
_entity_poly.pdbx_strand_id
1 'polypeptide(L)'
;MRKKIKLIYIMWFSVALGQFEAGQHLPSDERGDPNYRRDTNIDINRVRATVFNYGITGRTGADPSYYPFEWPVNSGKMYIAMTALAVGAEVANEDLTLKPLVTIPFRSDQSGNSKAWQPVPSYLNPNSEKLAKSDDEDTWPLNWSDKMGDETDPGWPGSWNGYFGKNQFNAEQEIYYKISDDRNFESGYTYVPDTTDLDRQGAGLLTGVRIMEWNQILIEDVVFILHEIKNDGTKDLDKVAFSLWLADLVGGDGDSGDDVPDFDLIYDVAWSMDGDGIGNLAFGGDPVGVAATSFIETPGNNVDRIDNDGDGESNGPIISEDMIENDLDGIDNNGNGLIDENMTHVPFGDQVGVTYADRIDNNGNGEPGSPVITEEMINAASGNWFIWPPLDSIQGEIIHIIGIGNEDIGKAFADGIDNNNSDDYPSGTGAEFDSPLIDSTIVLTAENDPYKRYAVSGTDIILYDIGWEDLGLRYADGIDNDLDGAVDEGIDEGIDEMIDESRDDFIDNDKDWDWTNDDVGLYGDGSGGTDAGSYDQKPTSGSGTGFPGEPNIDKTDVSES
;
A
#
# COMPACT_ATOMS: atom_id res chain seq x y z
N MET A 1 71.23 31.25 8.73
CA MET A 1 70.58 30.34 9.70
C MET A 1 69.30 29.84 9.03
N ARG A 2 69.17 28.52 8.85
CA ARG A 2 68.24 27.86 7.91
C ARG A 2 66.76 28.15 8.24
N LYS A 3 66.02 28.77 7.32
CA LYS A 3 64.55 28.85 7.37
C LYS A 3 64.00 27.47 7.02
N LYS A 4 63.32 26.82 7.96
CA LYS A 4 62.55 25.59 7.73
C LYS A 4 61.30 25.96 6.91
N ILE A 5 61.25 25.51 5.66
CA ILE A 5 60.02 25.50 4.85
C ILE A 5 59.20 24.30 5.34
N LYS A 6 58.06 24.55 5.97
CA LYS A 6 57.05 23.51 6.21
C LYS A 6 56.33 23.25 4.89
N LEU A 7 56.55 22.08 4.33
CA LEU A 7 55.80 21.55 3.20
C LEU A 7 54.44 21.10 3.74
N ILE A 8 53.37 21.84 3.43
CA ILE A 8 52.00 21.44 3.70
C ILE A 8 51.57 20.59 2.50
N TYR A 9 51.39 19.29 2.72
CA TYR A 9 50.71 18.42 1.77
C TYR A 9 49.22 18.76 1.83
N ILE A 10 48.72 19.45 0.81
CA ILE A 10 47.28 19.58 0.57
C ILE A 10 46.89 18.32 -0.21
N MET A 11 46.36 17.32 0.51
CA MET A 11 45.62 16.22 -0.12
C MET A 11 44.33 16.82 -0.68
N TRP A 12 44.25 16.88 -2.01
CA TRP A 12 42.98 17.06 -2.70
C TRP A 12 42.15 15.79 -2.46
N PHE A 13 41.20 15.88 -1.54
CA PHE A 13 40.05 14.97 -1.55
C PHE A 13 39.20 15.39 -2.75
N SER A 14 39.29 14.63 -3.83
CA SER A 14 38.28 14.63 -4.88
C SER A 14 37.01 14.07 -4.26
N VAL A 15 36.14 14.94 -3.78
CA VAL A 15 34.73 14.61 -3.54
C VAL A 15 34.15 14.35 -4.94
N ALA A 16 34.05 13.08 -5.31
CA ALA A 16 33.14 12.68 -6.36
C ALA A 16 31.74 12.90 -5.78
N LEU A 17 31.15 14.05 -6.08
CA LEU A 17 29.71 14.21 -6.00
C LEU A 17 29.15 13.21 -7.02
N GLY A 18 28.64 12.08 -6.52
CA GLY A 18 27.73 11.28 -7.31
C GLY A 18 26.55 12.17 -7.68
N GLN A 19 26.22 12.21 -8.97
CA GLN A 19 24.86 12.57 -9.36
C GLN A 19 23.97 11.51 -8.72
N PHE A 20 23.33 11.86 -7.61
CA PHE A 20 22.15 11.13 -7.19
C PHE A 20 21.06 11.49 -8.20
N GLU A 21 20.62 10.51 -8.97
CA GLU A 21 19.30 10.59 -9.58
C GLU A 21 18.30 10.57 -8.41
N ALA A 22 17.33 11.48 -8.42
CA ALA A 22 16.20 11.41 -7.51
C ALA A 22 15.45 10.09 -7.79
N GLY A 23 15.06 9.36 -6.75
CA GLY A 23 14.18 8.19 -6.88
C GLY A 23 14.78 6.79 -6.79
N GLN A 24 16.08 6.58 -6.46
CA GLN A 24 16.59 5.21 -6.28
C GLN A 24 16.47 4.75 -4.81
N HIS A 25 15.54 3.82 -4.52
CA HIS A 25 15.40 3.17 -3.20
C HIS A 25 16.76 2.64 -2.73
N LEU A 26 17.06 2.81 -1.44
CA LEU A 26 18.25 2.26 -0.80
C LEU A 26 17.90 0.92 -0.13
N PRO A 27 18.33 -0.22 -0.68
CA PRO A 27 18.06 -1.53 -0.11
C PRO A 27 18.57 -1.66 1.32
N SER A 28 17.80 -2.38 2.12
CA SER A 28 18.20 -2.77 3.46
C SER A 28 19.31 -3.85 3.43
N ASP A 29 19.98 -4.04 4.57
CA ASP A 29 20.89 -5.18 4.80
C ASP A 29 20.13 -6.47 5.21
N GLU A 30 18.80 -6.46 5.19
CA GLU A 30 17.96 -7.56 5.67
C GLU A 30 17.96 -8.72 4.66
N ARG A 31 18.35 -9.92 5.09
CA ARG A 31 18.49 -11.12 4.23
C ARG A 31 17.89 -12.36 4.87
N GLY A 32 17.27 -13.19 4.04
CA GLY A 32 16.61 -14.42 4.46
C GLY A 32 17.55 -15.62 4.62
N ASP A 33 17.44 -16.36 5.72
CA ASP A 33 18.24 -17.56 5.99
C ASP A 33 17.39 -18.76 6.48
N PRO A 34 17.34 -19.89 5.74
CA PRO A 34 16.55 -21.07 6.14
C PRO A 34 16.99 -21.72 7.46
N ASN A 35 18.20 -21.44 7.96
CA ASN A 35 18.66 -21.98 9.25
C ASN A 35 17.91 -21.38 10.45
N TYR A 36 17.15 -20.30 10.23
CA TYR A 36 16.40 -19.59 11.26
C TYR A 36 14.89 -19.84 11.18
N ARG A 37 14.47 -20.88 10.46
CA ARG A 37 13.07 -21.30 10.42
C ARG A 37 12.60 -21.74 11.79
N ARG A 38 11.45 -21.21 12.21
CA ARG A 38 10.82 -21.42 13.51
C ARG A 38 9.31 -21.45 13.33
N ASP A 39 8.65 -21.93 14.38
CA ASP A 39 7.21 -21.92 14.50
C ASP A 39 6.78 -21.43 15.88
N THR A 40 5.53 -20.97 15.94
CA THR A 40 4.81 -20.70 17.19
C THR A 40 3.33 -20.84 16.94
N ASN A 41 2.51 -20.86 17.99
CA ASN A 41 1.05 -20.87 17.83
C ASN A 41 0.48 -19.47 18.08
N ILE A 42 -0.54 -19.15 17.30
CA ILE A 42 -1.55 -18.15 17.62
C ILE A 42 -2.74 -18.90 18.24
N ASP A 43 -3.13 -18.54 19.47
CA ASP A 43 -4.05 -19.35 20.29
C ASP A 43 -4.70 -18.61 21.49
N ILE A 44 -4.93 -17.29 21.38
CA ILE A 44 -5.53 -16.50 22.48
C ILE A 44 -7.05 -16.41 22.38
N ASN A 45 -7.63 -16.48 21.17
CA ASN A 45 -9.07 -16.42 20.96
C ASN A 45 -9.69 -17.82 20.74
N ARG A 46 -10.80 -17.93 20.00
CA ARG A 46 -11.48 -19.22 19.75
C ARG A 46 -10.93 -19.98 18.55
N VAL A 47 -10.02 -19.39 17.79
CA VAL A 47 -9.26 -20.06 16.74
C VAL A 47 -7.86 -20.36 17.27
N ARG A 48 -7.23 -21.43 16.77
CA ARG A 48 -5.79 -21.61 16.91
C ARG A 48 -5.19 -22.08 15.59
N ALA A 49 -3.96 -21.68 15.33
CA ALA A 49 -3.17 -22.17 14.20
C ALA A 49 -1.67 -22.12 14.53
N THR A 50 -0.86 -22.94 13.85
CA THR A 50 0.60 -22.79 13.89
C THR A 50 1.05 -21.79 12.83
N VAL A 51 1.97 -20.91 13.20
CA VAL A 51 2.56 -19.87 12.35
C VAL A 51 4.02 -20.24 12.07
N PHE A 52 4.44 -20.18 10.81
CA PHE A 52 5.80 -20.46 10.37
C PHE A 52 6.41 -19.22 9.70
N ASN A 53 7.62 -18.83 10.12
CA ASN A 53 8.34 -17.67 9.56
C ASN A 53 8.98 -17.92 8.18
N TYR A 54 8.29 -18.66 7.32
CA TYR A 54 8.66 -18.89 5.93
C TYR A 54 7.42 -18.89 5.03
N GLY A 55 6.45 -18.03 5.37
CA GLY A 55 5.28 -17.71 4.56
C GLY A 55 4.13 -18.70 4.67
N ILE A 56 3.94 -19.36 5.82
CA ILE A 56 2.89 -20.36 6.04
C ILE A 56 2.22 -20.16 7.40
N THR A 57 0.89 -20.32 7.45
CA THR A 57 0.15 -20.59 8.69
C THR A 57 -0.70 -21.87 8.54
N GLY A 58 -1.13 -22.47 9.65
CA GLY A 58 -1.79 -23.78 9.69
C GLY A 58 -0.76 -24.91 9.84
N ARG A 59 -0.78 -25.91 8.95
CA ARG A 59 0.17 -27.04 8.97
C ARG A 59 0.84 -27.24 7.61
N THR A 60 2.12 -27.64 7.65
CA THR A 60 2.93 -27.94 6.45
C THR A 60 2.86 -29.41 6.01
N GLY A 61 2.08 -30.22 6.73
CA GLY A 61 1.89 -31.65 6.50
C GLY A 61 1.14 -32.28 7.67
N ALA A 62 0.89 -33.59 7.62
CA ALA A 62 0.18 -34.34 8.67
C ALA A 62 1.06 -34.60 9.92
N ASP A 63 1.73 -33.57 10.42
CA ASP A 63 2.45 -33.59 11.69
C ASP A 63 1.48 -33.24 12.83
N PRO A 64 1.25 -34.12 13.81
CA PRO A 64 0.32 -33.87 14.91
C PRO A 64 0.81 -32.81 15.91
N SER A 65 2.03 -32.30 15.75
CA SER A 65 2.61 -31.23 16.58
C SER A 65 2.17 -29.84 16.15
N TYR A 66 1.59 -29.71 14.95
CA TYR A 66 1.14 -28.46 14.37
C TYR A 66 -0.38 -28.43 14.25
N TYR A 67 -0.94 -27.22 14.34
CA TYR A 67 -2.37 -26.99 14.26
C TYR A 67 -2.73 -26.38 12.91
N PRO A 68 -3.59 -27.02 12.11
CA PRO A 68 -4.49 -26.32 11.20
C PRO A 68 -5.25 -25.20 11.92
N PHE A 69 -6.01 -24.40 11.17
CA PHE A 69 -7.02 -23.54 11.75
C PHE A 69 -8.10 -24.39 12.39
N GLU A 70 -8.03 -24.50 13.72
CA GLU A 70 -8.95 -25.25 14.54
C GLU A 70 -9.91 -24.29 15.25
N TRP A 71 -11.20 -24.60 15.16
CA TRP A 71 -12.24 -23.81 15.77
C TRP A 71 -13.40 -24.67 16.31
N PRO A 72 -13.80 -24.53 17.59
CA PRO A 72 -13.12 -23.76 18.63
C PRO A 72 -11.79 -24.42 19.06
N VAL A 73 -10.90 -23.65 19.68
CA VAL A 73 -9.66 -24.18 20.29
C VAL A 73 -9.94 -25.39 21.19
N ASN A 74 -9.13 -26.44 21.05
CA ASN A 74 -9.20 -27.71 21.78
C ASN A 74 -10.41 -28.60 21.44
N SER A 75 -11.14 -28.31 20.36
CA SER A 75 -12.23 -29.16 19.88
C SER A 75 -11.75 -30.31 18.98
N GLY A 76 -10.59 -30.15 18.34
CA GLY A 76 -10.13 -31.00 17.24
C GLY A 76 -10.88 -30.79 15.92
N LYS A 77 -11.78 -29.81 15.85
CA LYS A 77 -12.54 -29.45 14.64
C LYS A 77 -11.72 -28.47 13.80
N MET A 78 -11.30 -28.91 12.63
CA MET A 78 -10.40 -28.17 11.75
C MET A 78 -11.17 -27.70 10.52
N TYR A 79 -10.74 -26.57 9.95
CA TYR A 79 -11.44 -25.92 8.83
C TYR A 79 -10.52 -25.50 7.69
N ILE A 80 -9.32 -24.99 8.00
CA ILE A 80 -8.32 -24.62 6.99
C ILE A 80 -7.02 -25.33 7.35
N ALA A 81 -6.50 -26.16 6.44
CA ALA A 81 -5.25 -26.86 6.65
C ALA A 81 -4.08 -25.87 6.69
N MET A 82 -4.06 -24.92 5.77
CA MET A 82 -2.89 -24.07 5.54
C MET A 82 -3.30 -22.79 4.81
N THR A 83 -2.67 -21.67 5.16
CA THR A 83 -2.58 -20.50 4.27
C THR A 83 -1.11 -20.25 3.90
N ALA A 84 -0.85 -19.77 2.69
CA ALA A 84 0.50 -19.51 2.22
C ALA A 84 0.58 -18.29 1.28
N LEU A 85 1.57 -17.43 1.51
CA LEU A 85 1.84 -16.23 0.70
C LEU A 85 2.51 -16.60 -0.62
N ALA A 86 1.96 -16.14 -1.74
CA ALA A 86 2.62 -16.17 -3.04
C ALA A 86 2.68 -14.76 -3.65
N VAL A 87 3.88 -14.34 -4.02
CA VAL A 87 4.11 -13.06 -4.72
C VAL A 87 4.89 -13.36 -5.99
N GLY A 88 4.42 -12.83 -7.11
CA GLY A 88 5.06 -12.92 -8.41
C GLY A 88 5.36 -11.55 -8.98
N ALA A 89 6.51 -11.40 -9.61
CA ALA A 89 6.83 -10.20 -10.38
C ALA A 89 7.30 -10.58 -11.78
N GLU A 90 6.97 -9.74 -12.77
CA GLU A 90 7.60 -9.82 -14.09
C GLU A 90 8.94 -9.09 -14.04
N VAL A 91 10.02 -9.81 -14.35
CA VAL A 91 11.38 -9.29 -14.26
C VAL A 91 12.12 -9.48 -15.58
N ALA A 92 13.02 -8.54 -15.89
CA ALA A 92 13.85 -8.59 -17.09
C ALA A 92 15.16 -9.35 -16.86
N ASN A 93 15.47 -10.32 -17.72
CA ASN A 93 16.74 -11.03 -17.71
C ASN A 93 17.91 -10.17 -18.26
N GLU A 94 19.13 -10.70 -18.21
CA GLU A 94 20.32 -10.10 -18.84
C GLU A 94 20.15 -9.77 -20.34
N ASP A 95 19.30 -10.51 -21.05
CA ASP A 95 18.99 -10.32 -22.48
C ASP A 95 17.73 -9.48 -22.73
N LEU A 96 17.20 -8.81 -21.70
CA LEU A 96 15.96 -8.02 -21.70
C LEU A 96 14.69 -8.83 -21.99
N THR A 97 14.74 -10.16 -21.90
CA THR A 97 13.52 -10.98 -21.96
C THR A 97 12.80 -10.94 -20.62
N LEU A 98 11.50 -10.66 -20.67
CA LEU A 98 10.65 -10.63 -19.49
C LEU A 98 10.22 -12.05 -19.09
N LYS A 99 10.27 -12.33 -17.79
CA LYS A 99 9.89 -13.62 -17.20
C LYS A 99 9.21 -13.43 -15.84
N PRO A 100 8.20 -14.25 -15.52
CA PRO A 100 7.64 -14.28 -14.18
C PRO A 100 8.63 -14.94 -13.21
N LEU A 101 8.89 -14.27 -12.09
CA LEU A 101 9.60 -14.82 -10.93
C LEU A 101 8.63 -14.88 -9.75
N VAL A 102 8.25 -16.11 -9.37
CA VAL A 102 7.23 -16.34 -8.32
C VAL A 102 7.88 -16.94 -7.08
N THR A 103 7.67 -16.27 -5.96
CA THR A 103 8.07 -16.71 -4.63
C THR A 103 6.85 -17.29 -3.91
N ILE A 104 6.93 -18.58 -3.59
CA ILE A 104 5.88 -19.36 -2.93
C ILE A 104 6.54 -20.46 -2.08
N PRO A 105 5.91 -20.93 -1.00
CA PRO A 105 6.42 -22.06 -0.23
C PRO A 105 6.62 -23.36 -1.01
N PHE A 106 7.33 -24.32 -0.40
CA PHE A 106 7.61 -25.66 -0.94
C PHE A 106 8.43 -25.73 -2.25
N ARG A 107 9.03 -24.62 -2.68
CA ARG A 107 10.00 -24.63 -3.79
C ARG A 107 11.41 -24.98 -3.33
N SER A 108 12.09 -25.84 -4.09
CA SER A 108 13.49 -26.21 -3.87
C SER A 108 14.29 -26.30 -5.17
N ASP A 109 15.62 -26.15 -5.07
CA ASP A 109 16.56 -26.46 -6.13
C ASP A 109 16.75 -27.98 -6.33
N GLN A 110 17.56 -28.37 -7.31
CA GLN A 110 17.85 -29.78 -7.60
C GLN A 110 18.59 -30.51 -6.47
N SER A 111 19.21 -29.76 -5.56
CA SER A 111 19.92 -30.28 -4.39
C SER A 111 19.03 -30.31 -3.14
N GLY A 112 17.76 -29.88 -3.26
CA GLY A 112 16.77 -29.83 -2.18
C GLY A 112 16.87 -28.57 -1.31
N ASN A 113 17.74 -27.60 -1.63
CA ASN A 113 17.79 -26.34 -0.90
C ASN A 113 16.54 -25.53 -1.23
N SER A 114 15.92 -24.93 -0.21
CA SER A 114 14.72 -24.12 -0.41
C SER A 114 15.02 -22.89 -1.27
N LYS A 115 14.08 -22.59 -2.17
CA LYS A 115 13.99 -21.37 -3.00
C LYS A 115 12.75 -20.52 -2.67
N ALA A 116 11.98 -20.94 -1.67
CA ALA A 116 10.86 -20.20 -1.12
C ALA A 116 11.30 -19.07 -0.18
N TRP A 117 10.32 -18.35 0.37
CA TRP A 117 10.46 -17.42 1.49
C TRP A 117 11.38 -17.95 2.60
N GLN A 118 12.23 -17.06 3.10
CA GLN A 118 13.14 -17.35 4.22
C GLN A 118 13.03 -16.29 5.31
N PRO A 119 13.15 -16.68 6.59
CA PRO A 119 13.10 -15.73 7.68
C PRO A 119 14.31 -14.80 7.68
N VAL A 120 14.06 -13.55 8.02
CA VAL A 120 15.10 -12.55 8.29
C VAL A 120 15.56 -12.69 9.74
N PRO A 121 16.83 -13.09 10.01
CA PRO A 121 17.27 -13.45 11.36
C PRO A 121 17.24 -12.31 12.39
N SER A 122 17.28 -11.05 11.96
CA SER A 122 17.30 -9.89 12.86
C SER A 122 16.02 -9.71 13.68
N TYR A 123 14.90 -10.31 13.25
CA TYR A 123 13.61 -10.25 13.96
C TYR A 123 13.43 -11.38 14.97
N LEU A 124 14.46 -12.19 15.20
CA LEU A 124 14.37 -13.39 16.02
C LEU A 124 15.30 -13.29 17.23
N ASN A 125 14.80 -13.66 18.41
CA ASN A 125 15.69 -13.85 19.56
C ASN A 125 16.58 -15.07 19.35
N PRO A 126 17.92 -14.95 19.31
CA PRO A 126 18.81 -16.11 19.14
C PRO A 126 18.75 -17.11 20.31
N ASN A 127 18.18 -16.73 21.45
CA ASN A 127 18.02 -17.60 22.63
C ASN A 127 16.62 -18.24 22.74
N SER A 128 15.70 -17.94 21.83
CA SER A 128 14.38 -18.55 21.74
C SER A 128 14.29 -19.49 20.54
N GLU A 129 13.47 -20.52 20.63
CA GLU A 129 13.09 -21.37 19.48
C GLU A 129 11.77 -20.92 18.85
N LYS A 130 11.07 -19.95 19.46
CA LYS A 130 9.79 -19.41 18.97
C LYS A 130 10.00 -18.15 18.11
N LEU A 131 8.93 -17.78 17.40
CA LEU A 131 8.75 -16.44 16.83
C LEU A 131 8.47 -15.41 17.93
N ALA A 132 8.71 -14.13 17.64
CA ALA A 132 8.42 -13.04 18.56
C ALA A 132 6.89 -12.90 18.75
N LYS A 133 6.44 -12.89 20.01
CA LYS A 133 5.04 -12.73 20.39
C LYS A 133 4.88 -11.59 21.38
N SER A 134 3.85 -10.76 21.23
CA SER A 134 3.59 -9.62 22.11
C SER A 134 3.41 -10.00 23.58
N ASP A 135 2.95 -11.22 23.87
CA ASP A 135 2.69 -11.76 25.20
C ASP A 135 3.86 -12.57 25.81
N ASP A 136 5.01 -12.65 25.12
CA ASP A 136 6.19 -13.43 25.55
C ASP A 136 7.50 -12.65 25.29
N GLU A 137 7.88 -11.75 26.19
CA GLU A 137 9.08 -10.89 26.09
C GLU A 137 10.39 -11.69 25.85
N ASP A 138 10.48 -12.92 26.34
CA ASP A 138 11.64 -13.80 26.14
C ASP A 138 11.82 -14.20 24.67
N THR A 139 10.84 -13.94 23.80
CA THR A 139 10.89 -14.23 22.37
C THR A 139 11.38 -13.07 21.51
N TRP A 140 11.50 -11.86 22.06
CA TRP A 140 11.82 -10.66 21.31
C TRP A 140 13.31 -10.58 20.95
N PRO A 141 13.69 -10.07 19.76
CA PRO A 141 15.08 -9.79 19.45
C PRO A 141 15.64 -8.74 20.43
N LEU A 142 16.97 -8.66 20.52
CA LEU A 142 17.60 -7.67 21.40
C LEU A 142 17.26 -6.23 21.00
N ASN A 143 17.16 -6.00 19.69
CA ASN A 143 16.73 -4.76 19.07
C ASN A 143 15.97 -5.12 17.78
N TRP A 144 14.99 -4.32 17.41
CA TRP A 144 14.24 -4.40 16.16
C TRP A 144 14.98 -3.63 15.06
N SER A 145 15.39 -4.34 13.99
CA SER A 145 16.23 -3.76 12.94
C SER A 145 15.57 -2.61 12.17
N ASP A 146 14.27 -2.70 11.94
CA ASP A 146 13.42 -1.66 11.32
C ASP A 146 13.25 -0.42 12.20
N LYS A 147 13.58 -0.49 13.49
CA LYS A 147 13.40 0.62 14.44
C LYS A 147 14.71 1.32 14.80
N MET A 148 15.80 1.00 14.09
CA MET A 148 17.11 1.62 14.33
C MET A 148 17.15 3.13 14.01
N GLY A 149 16.15 3.65 13.30
CA GLY A 149 15.99 5.07 13.01
C GLY A 149 15.43 5.90 14.17
N ASP A 150 15.04 5.29 15.30
CA ASP A 150 14.52 6.03 16.46
C ASP A 150 15.70 6.78 17.07
N GLU A 151 15.64 8.11 17.09
CA GLU A 151 16.76 8.95 17.54
C GLU A 151 17.01 8.84 19.05
N THR A 152 15.97 8.48 19.81
CA THR A 152 15.98 8.47 21.28
C THR A 152 16.17 7.08 21.86
N ASP A 153 15.68 6.04 21.17
CA ASP A 153 15.80 4.64 21.58
C ASP A 153 16.01 3.70 20.37
N PRO A 154 17.17 3.77 19.69
CA PRO A 154 17.43 3.03 18.46
C PRO A 154 17.20 1.53 18.61
N GLY A 155 16.27 1.00 17.82
CA GLY A 155 15.94 -0.42 17.76
C GLY A 155 15.03 -0.89 18.89
N TRP A 156 14.40 0.02 19.65
CA TRP A 156 13.40 -0.30 20.68
C TRP A 156 13.80 -1.46 21.62
N PRO A 157 15.01 -1.45 22.23
CA PRO A 157 15.50 -2.54 23.06
C PRO A 157 14.56 -2.85 24.23
N GLY A 158 14.12 -4.11 24.31
CA GLY A 158 13.22 -4.57 25.37
C GLY A 158 11.81 -3.99 25.31
N SER A 159 11.40 -3.44 24.16
CA SER A 159 10.05 -2.99 23.87
C SER A 159 9.42 -3.83 22.77
N TRP A 160 8.09 -3.93 22.75
CA TRP A 160 7.37 -4.58 21.66
C TRP A 160 7.32 -3.68 20.43
N ASN A 161 7.54 -4.27 19.25
CA ASN A 161 7.32 -3.64 17.95
C ASN A 161 5.86 -3.88 17.55
N GLY A 162 4.95 -3.11 18.14
CA GLY A 162 3.51 -3.21 17.88
C GLY A 162 3.13 -2.57 16.55
N TYR A 163 2.02 -3.02 15.98
CA TYR A 163 1.46 -2.45 14.75
C TYR A 163 1.24 -0.93 14.86
N PHE A 164 0.66 -0.45 15.97
CA PHE A 164 0.41 0.97 16.22
C PHE A 164 1.56 1.70 16.94
N GLY A 165 2.72 1.08 17.11
CA GLY A 165 3.86 1.74 17.75
C GLY A 165 4.52 0.96 18.87
N LYS A 166 5.48 1.65 19.49
CA LYS A 166 6.33 1.08 20.53
C LYS A 166 5.52 0.74 21.79
N ASN A 167 5.57 -0.53 22.21
CA ASN A 167 4.80 -1.03 23.35
C ASN A 167 3.28 -0.78 23.24
N GLN A 168 2.75 -0.68 22.02
CA GLN A 168 1.32 -0.70 21.79
C GLN A 168 0.84 -2.16 21.66
N PHE A 169 -0.16 -2.53 22.46
CA PHE A 169 -0.67 -3.90 22.60
C PHE A 169 -2.16 -3.95 22.28
N ASN A 170 -2.54 -3.57 21.07
CA ASN A 170 -3.95 -3.46 20.67
C ASN A 170 -4.63 -4.83 20.54
N ALA A 171 -3.90 -5.83 20.03
CA ALA A 171 -4.34 -7.23 20.02
C ALA A 171 -3.90 -7.94 21.31
N GLU A 172 -4.74 -8.84 21.85
CA GLU A 172 -4.33 -9.66 23.00
C GLU A 172 -3.16 -10.59 22.67
N GLN A 173 -2.98 -10.95 21.40
CA GLN A 173 -1.78 -11.61 20.91
C GLN A 173 -1.43 -11.13 19.51
N GLU A 174 -0.18 -10.76 19.33
CA GLU A 174 0.40 -10.35 18.06
C GLU A 174 1.72 -11.10 17.85
N ILE A 175 1.93 -11.61 16.64
CA ILE A 175 3.17 -12.25 16.21
C ILE A 175 3.76 -11.40 15.10
N TYR A 176 5.07 -11.09 15.17
CA TYR A 176 5.75 -10.31 14.13
C TYR A 176 7.05 -10.97 13.70
N TYR A 177 7.27 -11.03 12.39
CA TYR A 177 8.54 -11.42 11.77
C TYR A 177 8.64 -10.85 10.35
N LYS A 178 9.86 -10.85 9.78
CA LYS A 178 10.07 -10.60 8.35
C LYS A 178 10.55 -11.84 7.60
N ILE A 179 10.18 -11.93 6.34
CA ILE A 179 10.66 -12.92 5.37
C ILE A 179 11.19 -12.22 4.11
N SER A 180 12.14 -12.84 3.42
CA SER A 180 12.62 -12.37 2.12
C SER A 180 12.67 -13.47 1.08
N ASP A 181 12.75 -13.06 -0.19
CA ASP A 181 12.84 -13.97 -1.33
C ASP A 181 14.24 -14.11 -1.93
N ASP A 182 15.28 -13.64 -1.24
CA ASP A 182 16.67 -13.49 -1.75
C ASP A 182 17.34 -14.79 -2.24
N ARG A 183 16.67 -15.93 -2.07
CA ARG A 183 17.13 -17.27 -2.49
C ARG A 183 16.28 -17.86 -3.62
N ASN A 184 15.33 -17.11 -4.14
CA ASN A 184 14.55 -17.50 -5.31
C ASN A 184 15.33 -17.15 -6.58
N PHE A 185 15.55 -18.11 -7.46
CA PHE A 185 16.28 -17.89 -8.71
C PHE A 185 15.78 -18.86 -9.75
N GLU A 186 16.06 -18.68 -11.03
CA GLU A 186 15.79 -19.74 -12.01
C GLU A 186 17.06 -20.22 -12.71
N SER A 187 17.16 -21.53 -12.90
CA SER A 187 18.38 -22.10 -13.48
C SER A 187 18.52 -21.65 -14.94
N GLY A 188 19.61 -20.95 -15.25
CA GLY A 188 19.84 -20.36 -16.57
C GLY A 188 19.16 -19.00 -16.78
N TYR A 189 18.68 -18.38 -15.70
CA TYR A 189 18.06 -17.06 -15.69
C TYR A 189 18.67 -16.24 -14.54
N THR A 190 19.18 -15.05 -14.84
CA THR A 190 19.79 -14.18 -13.82
C THR A 190 19.04 -12.87 -13.81
N TYR A 191 18.19 -12.69 -12.81
CA TYR A 191 17.72 -11.37 -12.41
C TYR A 191 18.55 -10.90 -11.22
N VAL A 192 18.92 -9.61 -11.24
CA VAL A 192 19.65 -8.95 -10.16
C VAL A 192 18.76 -7.83 -9.65
N PRO A 193 18.09 -8.01 -8.50
CA PRO A 193 17.15 -7.02 -7.96
C PRO A 193 17.86 -5.79 -7.39
N ASP A 194 19.12 -5.94 -6.99
CA ASP A 194 19.86 -4.95 -6.22
C ASP A 194 21.21 -4.66 -6.86
N THR A 195 21.42 -3.42 -7.31
CA THR A 195 22.68 -3.00 -7.94
C THR A 195 23.80 -2.75 -6.93
N THR A 196 23.48 -2.69 -5.63
CA THR A 196 24.44 -2.57 -4.53
C THR A 196 24.91 -3.92 -3.98
N ASP A 197 24.10 -4.98 -4.15
CA ASP A 197 24.39 -6.37 -3.77
C ASP A 197 24.12 -7.34 -4.93
N LEU A 198 25.12 -7.53 -5.78
CA LEU A 198 25.01 -8.37 -6.99
C LEU A 198 24.87 -9.88 -6.69
N ASP A 199 25.09 -10.31 -5.45
CA ASP A 199 24.92 -11.70 -5.03
C ASP A 199 23.47 -11.97 -4.55
N ARG A 200 22.65 -10.93 -4.38
CA ARG A 200 21.23 -11.04 -4.03
C ARG A 200 20.45 -11.64 -5.21
N GLN A 201 19.63 -12.65 -4.91
CA GLN A 201 18.70 -13.25 -5.87
C GLN A 201 17.27 -12.84 -5.49
N GLY A 202 16.26 -13.50 -6.06
CA GLY A 202 14.87 -13.17 -5.85
C GLY A 202 14.43 -11.96 -6.68
N ALA A 203 13.19 -11.55 -6.49
CA ALA A 203 12.68 -10.28 -6.98
C ALA A 203 13.15 -9.09 -6.11
N GLY A 204 13.80 -9.35 -4.97
CA GLY A 204 14.21 -8.31 -4.02
C GLY A 204 13.12 -8.01 -3.00
N LEU A 205 12.20 -8.95 -2.80
CA LEU A 205 11.02 -8.75 -1.96
C LEU A 205 11.37 -9.00 -0.49
N LEU A 206 10.93 -8.07 0.34
CA LEU A 206 10.98 -8.14 1.79
C LEU A 206 9.56 -7.99 2.32
N THR A 207 9.09 -8.94 3.11
CA THR A 207 7.71 -8.92 3.63
C THR A 207 7.71 -8.92 5.15
N GLY A 208 7.09 -7.89 5.73
CA GLY A 208 6.67 -7.89 7.13
C GLY A 208 5.38 -8.68 7.30
N VAL A 209 5.34 -9.60 8.26
CA VAL A 209 4.15 -10.41 8.52
C VAL A 209 3.72 -10.24 9.96
N ARG A 210 2.47 -9.82 10.16
CA ARG A 210 1.81 -9.76 11.48
C ARG A 210 0.63 -10.71 11.53
N ILE A 211 0.48 -11.41 12.65
CA ILE A 211 -0.68 -12.26 12.92
C ILE A 211 -1.30 -11.78 14.23
N MET A 212 -2.59 -11.46 14.22
CA MET A 212 -3.27 -10.83 15.35
C MET A 212 -4.57 -11.55 15.70
N GLU A 213 -4.82 -11.68 16.99
CA GLU A 213 -6.06 -12.21 17.55
C GLU A 213 -6.58 -11.32 18.67
N TRP A 214 -7.90 -11.15 18.70
CA TRP A 214 -8.61 -10.45 19.77
C TRP A 214 -9.55 -11.38 20.52
N ASN A 215 -9.75 -11.11 21.81
CA ASN A 215 -10.74 -11.78 22.65
C ASN A 215 -12.00 -10.92 22.86
N GLN A 216 -12.43 -10.25 21.79
CA GLN A 216 -13.65 -9.47 21.74
C GLN A 216 -14.76 -10.26 21.04
N ILE A 217 -15.98 -10.28 21.60
CA ILE A 217 -17.09 -11.13 21.13
C ILE A 217 -17.47 -10.96 19.64
N LEU A 218 -17.09 -9.84 19.01
CA LEU A 218 -17.36 -9.58 17.60
C LEU A 218 -16.33 -10.23 16.66
N ILE A 219 -15.12 -10.52 17.16
CA ILE A 219 -13.97 -10.97 16.36
C ILE A 219 -13.18 -12.12 17.04
N GLU A 220 -13.72 -12.72 18.11
CA GLU A 220 -13.09 -13.83 18.84
C GLU A 220 -13.00 -15.14 18.03
N ASP A 221 -13.64 -15.18 16.85
CA ASP A 221 -13.67 -16.30 15.92
C ASP A 221 -12.85 -16.01 14.64
N VAL A 222 -11.99 -14.97 14.65
CA VAL A 222 -11.22 -14.47 13.48
C VAL A 222 -9.72 -14.44 13.78
N VAL A 223 -8.88 -14.71 12.77
CA VAL A 223 -7.43 -14.49 12.82
C VAL A 223 -7.07 -13.52 11.71
N PHE A 224 -6.42 -12.42 12.06
CA PHE A 224 -5.97 -11.41 11.10
C PHE A 224 -4.52 -11.70 10.70
N ILE A 225 -4.23 -11.67 9.39
CA ILE A 225 -2.89 -11.90 8.86
C ILE A 225 -2.55 -10.74 7.91
N LEU A 226 -1.69 -9.84 8.38
CA LEU A 226 -1.24 -8.68 7.62
C LEU A 226 0.10 -9.00 6.93
N HIS A 227 0.20 -8.66 5.65
CA HIS A 227 1.41 -8.78 4.85
C HIS A 227 1.81 -7.43 4.26
N GLU A 228 2.91 -6.85 4.75
CA GLU A 228 3.49 -5.64 4.19
C GLU A 228 4.59 -6.04 3.20
N ILE A 229 4.32 -6.00 1.90
CA ILE A 229 5.23 -6.46 0.86
C ILE A 229 5.98 -5.25 0.28
N LYS A 230 7.31 -5.23 0.48
CA LYS A 230 8.17 -4.16 -0.02
C LYS A 230 9.08 -4.67 -1.13
N ASN A 231 9.19 -3.90 -2.22
CA ASN A 231 10.33 -3.97 -3.13
C ASN A 231 11.55 -3.35 -2.43
N ASP A 232 12.43 -4.18 -1.88
CA ASP A 232 13.67 -3.73 -1.24
C ASP A 232 14.86 -3.78 -2.21
N GLY A 233 14.61 -3.83 -3.53
CA GLY A 233 15.62 -3.76 -4.58
C GLY A 233 15.91 -2.34 -5.05
N THR A 234 16.89 -2.18 -5.94
CA THR A 234 17.20 -0.86 -6.54
C THR A 234 16.49 -0.62 -7.88
N LYS A 235 15.53 -1.49 -8.23
CA LYS A 235 14.84 -1.52 -9.52
C LYS A 235 13.37 -1.70 -9.28
N ASP A 236 12.57 -0.92 -9.98
CA ASP A 236 11.12 -1.03 -9.92
C ASP A 236 10.65 -2.37 -10.51
N LEU A 237 9.50 -2.81 -10.02
CA LEU A 237 8.82 -4.02 -10.48
C LEU A 237 7.51 -3.58 -11.13
N ASP A 238 7.54 -3.39 -12.44
CA ASP A 238 6.42 -2.81 -13.20
C ASP A 238 5.14 -3.67 -13.18
N LYS A 239 5.27 -4.98 -12.94
CA LYS A 239 4.13 -5.90 -12.81
C LYS A 239 4.31 -6.83 -11.64
N VAL A 240 3.43 -6.71 -10.65
CA VAL A 240 3.44 -7.54 -9.44
C VAL A 240 2.04 -8.12 -9.23
N ALA A 241 1.99 -9.39 -8.82
CA ALA A 241 0.76 -10.05 -8.41
C ALA A 241 0.97 -10.73 -7.07
N PHE A 242 0.00 -10.55 -6.18
CA PHE A 242 -0.08 -11.23 -4.90
C PHE A 242 -1.23 -12.25 -4.91
N SER A 243 -1.06 -13.34 -4.19
CA SER A 243 -2.12 -14.31 -3.96
C SER A 243 -1.92 -15.04 -2.63
N LEU A 244 -3.04 -15.43 -2.03
CA LEU A 244 -3.08 -16.28 -0.85
C LEU A 244 -3.50 -17.69 -1.25
N TRP A 245 -2.63 -18.68 -1.04
CA TRP A 245 -2.99 -20.08 -1.21
C TRP A 245 -3.74 -20.59 0.03
N LEU A 246 -5.03 -20.86 -0.13
CA LEU A 246 -5.87 -21.51 0.87
C LEU A 246 -5.94 -23.02 0.62
N ALA A 247 -5.64 -23.82 1.64
CA ALA A 247 -5.88 -25.25 1.64
C ALA A 247 -7.06 -25.55 2.58
N ASP A 248 -8.19 -25.91 1.99
CA ASP A 248 -9.41 -26.32 2.66
C ASP A 248 -9.21 -27.61 3.47
N LEU A 249 -9.90 -27.69 4.60
CA LEU A 249 -9.94 -28.84 5.48
C LEU A 249 -11.24 -28.83 6.30
N VAL A 250 -12.34 -28.43 5.67
CA VAL A 250 -13.64 -28.37 6.33
C VAL A 250 -14.10 -29.81 6.60
N GLY A 251 -14.79 -30.04 7.71
CA GLY A 251 -15.06 -31.40 8.21
C GLY A 251 -13.82 -32.12 8.81
N GLY A 252 -12.61 -31.61 8.58
CA GLY A 252 -11.36 -32.04 9.17
C GLY A 252 -10.68 -33.20 8.42
N ASP A 253 -9.62 -33.73 9.04
CA ASP A 253 -8.82 -34.79 8.45
C ASP A 253 -9.63 -36.04 8.07
N GLY A 254 -9.46 -36.48 6.82
CA GLY A 254 -10.10 -37.67 6.28
C GLY A 254 -11.51 -37.45 5.76
N ASP A 255 -11.99 -36.21 5.80
CA ASP A 255 -13.36 -35.84 5.48
C ASP A 255 -13.48 -34.71 4.46
N SER A 256 -12.44 -33.87 4.33
CA SER A 256 -12.33 -32.77 3.35
C SER A 256 -12.37 -33.16 1.85
N GLY A 257 -12.77 -34.38 1.51
CA GLY A 257 -12.90 -34.86 0.14
C GLY A 257 -14.21 -34.46 -0.55
N ASP A 258 -15.16 -33.93 0.21
CA ASP A 258 -16.44 -33.39 -0.26
C ASP A 258 -16.59 -31.89 0.00
N ASP A 259 -15.52 -31.20 0.41
CA ASP A 259 -15.48 -29.75 0.57
C ASP A 259 -15.94 -29.02 -0.70
N VAL A 260 -16.76 -27.99 -0.50
CA VAL A 260 -17.35 -27.15 -1.56
C VAL A 260 -16.84 -25.72 -1.37
N PRO A 261 -15.77 -25.32 -2.08
CA PRO A 261 -15.37 -23.93 -2.12
C PRO A 261 -16.31 -23.11 -3.01
N ASP A 262 -16.59 -21.88 -2.60
CA ASP A 262 -17.35 -20.89 -3.36
C ASP A 262 -16.72 -19.50 -3.17
N PHE A 263 -16.99 -18.57 -4.07
CA PHE A 263 -16.51 -17.19 -3.98
C PHE A 263 -17.66 -16.22 -4.18
N ASP A 264 -17.94 -15.40 -3.17
CA ASP A 264 -18.95 -14.35 -3.25
C ASP A 264 -18.29 -13.05 -3.72
N LEU A 265 -18.46 -12.75 -5.01
CA LEU A 265 -17.93 -11.53 -5.63
C LEU A 265 -18.51 -10.25 -5.03
N ILE A 266 -19.70 -10.29 -4.40
CA ILE A 266 -20.34 -9.10 -3.83
C ILE A 266 -19.72 -8.74 -2.48
N TYR A 267 -19.31 -9.74 -1.70
CA TYR A 267 -18.72 -9.53 -0.39
C TYR A 267 -17.19 -9.68 -0.37
N ASP A 268 -16.58 -10.03 -1.50
CA ASP A 268 -15.17 -10.41 -1.63
C ASP A 268 -14.74 -11.55 -0.68
N VAL A 269 -15.64 -12.52 -0.45
CA VAL A 269 -15.40 -13.62 0.49
C VAL A 269 -15.27 -14.96 -0.22
N ALA A 270 -14.15 -15.64 0.03
CA ALA A 270 -13.97 -17.06 -0.26
C ALA A 270 -14.58 -17.92 0.85
N TRP A 271 -15.61 -18.69 0.51
CA TRP A 271 -16.28 -19.62 1.42
C TRP A 271 -15.78 -21.04 1.20
N SER A 272 -15.65 -21.81 2.28
CA SER A 272 -15.41 -23.25 2.22
C SER A 272 -16.36 -23.97 3.18
N MET A 273 -17.11 -24.92 2.64
CA MET A 273 -18.19 -25.64 3.31
C MET A 273 -17.99 -27.15 3.17
N ASP A 274 -18.49 -27.89 4.15
CA ASP A 274 -18.62 -29.35 4.08
C ASP A 274 -19.82 -29.74 3.20
N GLY A 275 -19.62 -30.69 2.28
CA GLY A 275 -20.60 -31.01 1.24
C GLY A 275 -21.86 -31.70 1.75
N ASP A 276 -21.75 -32.52 2.79
CA ASP A 276 -22.89 -33.24 3.39
C ASP A 276 -23.26 -32.79 4.83
N GLY A 277 -22.47 -31.88 5.40
CA GLY A 277 -22.59 -31.30 6.73
C GLY A 277 -22.11 -32.22 7.86
N ILE A 278 -21.37 -33.29 7.57
CA ILE A 278 -20.98 -34.34 8.52
C ILE A 278 -19.47 -34.49 8.58
N GLY A 279 -18.89 -33.85 9.60
CA GLY A 279 -17.46 -33.86 9.87
C GLY A 279 -16.89 -35.21 10.32
N ASN A 280 -15.57 -35.25 10.48
CA ASN A 280 -14.85 -36.38 11.07
C ASN A 280 -15.22 -36.66 12.55
N LEU A 281 -14.53 -37.62 13.18
CA LEU A 281 -14.82 -38.04 14.57
C LEU A 281 -14.82 -36.89 15.60
N ALA A 282 -14.06 -35.81 15.37
CA ALA A 282 -14.01 -34.65 16.26
C ALA A 282 -15.31 -33.83 16.21
N PHE A 283 -16.00 -33.81 15.07
CA PHE A 283 -17.32 -33.20 14.92
C PHE A 283 -18.42 -34.09 15.53
N GLY A 284 -18.27 -35.40 15.43
CA GLY A 284 -19.16 -36.37 16.06
C GLY A 284 -20.58 -36.33 15.48
N GLY A 285 -21.50 -35.62 16.14
CA GLY A 285 -22.85 -35.39 15.64
C GLY A 285 -23.20 -33.91 15.49
N ASP A 286 -22.23 -33.03 15.73
CA ASP A 286 -22.40 -31.61 15.52
C ASP A 286 -22.31 -31.31 14.02
N PRO A 287 -23.18 -30.45 13.47
CA PRO A 287 -23.01 -29.96 12.11
C PRO A 287 -21.67 -29.28 11.93
N VAL A 288 -21.07 -29.44 10.75
CA VAL A 288 -19.86 -28.71 10.37
C VAL A 288 -20.19 -27.24 10.16
N GLY A 289 -19.32 -26.35 10.65
CA GLY A 289 -19.40 -24.93 10.39
C GLY A 289 -18.92 -24.57 8.98
N VAL A 290 -18.57 -23.30 8.79
CA VAL A 290 -18.08 -22.78 7.51
C VAL A 290 -16.80 -21.99 7.76
N ALA A 291 -15.82 -22.10 6.86
CA ALA A 291 -14.68 -21.20 6.83
C ALA A 291 -14.91 -20.08 5.82
N ALA A 292 -14.54 -18.87 6.20
CA ALA A 292 -14.54 -17.70 5.36
C ALA A 292 -13.15 -17.09 5.36
N THR A 293 -12.67 -16.68 4.20
CA THR A 293 -11.47 -15.87 4.04
C THR A 293 -11.81 -14.68 3.14
N SER A 294 -11.46 -13.48 3.59
CA SER A 294 -11.65 -12.23 2.83
C SER A 294 -10.32 -11.50 2.78
N PHE A 295 -10.07 -10.78 1.69
CA PHE A 295 -9.23 -9.60 1.81
C PHE A 295 -10.09 -8.51 2.46
N ILE A 296 -9.52 -7.84 3.45
CA ILE A 296 -10.16 -6.70 4.13
C ILE A 296 -9.55 -5.40 3.60
N GLU A 297 -8.31 -5.50 3.11
CA GLU A 297 -7.56 -4.45 2.44
C GLU A 297 -6.92 -5.08 1.21
N THR A 298 -7.08 -4.43 0.06
CA THR A 298 -6.32 -4.70 -1.16
C THR A 298 -5.36 -3.54 -1.40
N PRO A 299 -4.18 -3.78 -2.01
CA PRO A 299 -3.37 -2.66 -2.44
C PRO A 299 -4.14 -1.86 -3.49
N GLY A 300 -4.38 -0.58 -3.22
CA GLY A 300 -4.89 0.38 -4.20
C GLY A 300 -3.87 0.65 -5.31
N ASN A 301 -4.27 1.45 -6.30
CA ASN A 301 -3.39 1.83 -7.40
C ASN A 301 -3.59 3.31 -7.79
N ASN A 302 -2.87 4.18 -7.11
CA ASN A 302 -2.99 5.64 -7.26
C ASN A 302 -2.67 6.19 -8.66
N VAL A 303 -2.19 5.38 -9.61
CA VAL A 303 -1.88 5.85 -10.98
C VAL A 303 -2.90 5.43 -12.04
N ASP A 304 -3.84 4.52 -11.75
CA ASP A 304 -4.79 4.03 -12.76
C ASP A 304 -6.10 4.84 -12.85
N ARG A 305 -6.33 5.74 -11.89
CA ARG A 305 -7.55 6.56 -11.74
C ARG A 305 -8.81 5.74 -11.48
N ILE A 306 -8.68 4.49 -11.02
CA ILE A 306 -9.79 3.60 -10.70
C ILE A 306 -9.89 3.52 -9.17
N ASP A 307 -11.13 3.45 -8.68
CA ASP A 307 -11.46 3.37 -7.24
C ASP A 307 -11.43 1.89 -6.85
N ASN A 308 -10.26 1.38 -6.49
CA ASN A 308 -9.99 -0.06 -6.49
C ASN A 308 -10.57 -0.80 -5.27
N ASP A 309 -10.79 -0.08 -4.19
CA ASP A 309 -11.36 -0.48 -2.90
C ASP A 309 -12.79 0.03 -2.70
N GLY A 310 -13.24 1.00 -3.51
CA GLY A 310 -14.64 1.38 -3.62
C GLY A 310 -15.09 2.37 -2.55
N ASP A 311 -14.15 3.17 -2.04
CA ASP A 311 -14.37 4.18 -1.01
C ASP A 311 -14.39 5.61 -1.58
N GLY A 312 -14.08 5.78 -2.87
CA GLY A 312 -14.05 7.06 -3.56
C GLY A 312 -15.38 7.81 -3.62
N GLU A 313 -15.36 8.96 -4.29
CA GLU A 313 -16.46 9.90 -4.33
C GLU A 313 -17.82 9.25 -4.70
N SER A 314 -18.84 9.57 -3.89
CA SER A 314 -20.21 9.17 -4.20
C SER A 314 -20.72 9.78 -5.52
N ASN A 315 -21.36 8.96 -6.36
CA ASN A 315 -21.89 9.34 -7.67
C ASN A 315 -20.83 9.57 -8.76
N GLY A 316 -19.58 9.15 -8.54
CA GLY A 316 -18.58 9.05 -9.61
C GLY A 316 -19.08 8.21 -10.80
N PRO A 317 -18.51 8.42 -11.99
CA PRO A 317 -18.85 7.63 -13.16
C PRO A 317 -18.33 6.19 -13.03
N ILE A 318 -19.10 5.25 -13.57
CA ILE A 318 -18.81 3.81 -13.45
C ILE A 318 -18.17 3.29 -14.73
N ILE A 319 -17.14 2.45 -14.60
CA ILE A 319 -16.47 1.77 -15.71
C ILE A 319 -17.47 0.91 -16.50
N SER A 320 -17.52 1.12 -17.81
CA SER A 320 -18.40 0.41 -18.73
C SER A 320 -17.65 -0.57 -19.64
N GLU A 321 -18.36 -1.56 -20.21
CA GLU A 321 -17.76 -2.59 -21.08
C GLU A 321 -16.99 -2.01 -22.29
N ASP A 322 -17.41 -0.85 -22.79
CA ASP A 322 -16.76 -0.20 -23.93
C ASP A 322 -15.43 0.47 -23.56
N MET A 323 -15.23 0.82 -22.29
CA MET A 323 -13.98 1.43 -21.80
C MET A 323 -12.87 0.41 -21.63
N ILE A 324 -13.12 -0.89 -21.82
CA ILE A 324 -12.15 -1.95 -21.51
C ILE A 324 -11.30 -2.32 -22.72
N GLU A 325 -9.98 -2.22 -22.55
CA GLU A 325 -9.00 -2.93 -23.36
C GLU A 325 -8.22 -3.92 -22.49
N ASN A 326 -8.62 -5.20 -22.51
CA ASN A 326 -8.07 -6.25 -21.64
C ASN A 326 -6.58 -6.59 -21.93
N ASP A 327 -5.68 -5.73 -21.51
CA ASP A 327 -4.24 -5.94 -21.36
C ASP A 327 -3.88 -5.42 -19.96
N LEU A 328 -3.23 -6.25 -19.14
CA LEU A 328 -2.80 -5.88 -17.79
C LEU A 328 -1.32 -5.54 -17.88
N ASP A 329 -1.03 -4.40 -18.53
CA ASP A 329 0.31 -3.99 -18.89
C ASP A 329 0.81 -2.68 -18.34
N GLY A 330 0.02 -2.04 -17.49
CA GLY A 330 0.33 -0.78 -16.83
C GLY A 330 0.29 0.39 -17.81
N ILE A 331 -0.44 0.25 -18.93
CA ILE A 331 -0.52 1.25 -19.99
C ILE A 331 -1.99 1.52 -20.31
N ASP A 332 -2.35 2.80 -20.43
CA ASP A 332 -3.61 3.20 -21.05
C ASP A 332 -3.57 2.89 -22.56
N ASN A 333 -4.08 1.72 -22.92
CA ASN A 333 -4.02 1.22 -24.29
C ASN A 333 -5.04 1.88 -25.23
N ASN A 334 -6.16 2.35 -24.67
CA ASN A 334 -7.29 2.84 -25.46
C ASN A 334 -7.45 4.38 -25.43
N GLY A 335 -6.59 5.06 -24.67
CA GLY A 335 -6.52 6.51 -24.55
C GLY A 335 -7.69 7.12 -23.77
N ASN A 336 -8.28 6.38 -22.82
CA ASN A 336 -9.34 6.89 -21.92
C ASN A 336 -8.77 7.44 -20.60
N GLY A 337 -7.48 7.28 -20.35
CA GLY A 337 -6.80 7.74 -19.14
C GLY A 337 -6.87 6.74 -18.00
N LEU A 338 -7.64 5.66 -18.13
CA LEU A 338 -7.65 4.55 -17.19
C LEU A 338 -6.55 3.56 -17.57
N ILE A 339 -6.00 2.87 -16.57
CA ILE A 339 -4.95 1.88 -16.78
C ILE A 339 -5.47 0.52 -16.31
N ASP A 340 -5.26 -0.50 -17.14
CA ASP A 340 -5.52 -1.90 -16.81
C ASP A 340 -6.97 -2.21 -16.35
N GLU A 341 -7.95 -1.41 -16.79
CA GLU A 341 -9.36 -1.67 -16.49
C GLU A 341 -9.82 -3.01 -17.10
N ASN A 342 -10.66 -3.74 -16.37
CA ASN A 342 -11.08 -5.06 -16.82
C ASN A 342 -12.52 -5.41 -16.45
N MET A 343 -12.98 -6.59 -16.87
CA MET A 343 -14.38 -7.01 -16.71
C MET A 343 -14.86 -7.11 -15.25
N THR A 344 -13.97 -7.15 -14.25
CA THR A 344 -14.36 -7.12 -12.83
C THR A 344 -14.86 -5.74 -12.39
N HIS A 345 -14.50 -4.67 -13.13
CA HIS A 345 -14.91 -3.30 -12.83
C HIS A 345 -16.33 -2.98 -13.36
N VAL A 346 -16.85 -3.81 -14.27
CA VAL A 346 -18.15 -3.56 -14.91
C VAL A 346 -19.29 -4.07 -14.04
N PRO A 347 -20.41 -3.33 -13.92
CA PRO A 347 -21.62 -3.82 -13.29
C PRO A 347 -22.09 -5.16 -13.87
N PHE A 348 -22.25 -6.19 -13.03
CA PHE A 348 -22.91 -7.43 -13.42
C PHE A 348 -23.85 -7.93 -12.32
N GLY A 349 -25.01 -8.47 -12.72
CA GLY A 349 -26.01 -8.94 -11.77
C GLY A 349 -26.53 -7.82 -10.86
N ASP A 350 -26.25 -7.93 -9.56
CA ASP A 350 -26.63 -6.95 -8.54
C ASP A 350 -25.44 -6.03 -8.13
N GLN A 351 -24.24 -6.19 -8.72
CA GLN A 351 -23.08 -5.33 -8.46
C GLN A 351 -23.20 -4.00 -9.20
N VAL A 352 -22.83 -2.91 -8.54
CA VAL A 352 -23.02 -1.53 -9.01
C VAL A 352 -21.93 -1.06 -9.99
N GLY A 353 -20.81 -1.81 -10.10
CA GLY A 353 -19.61 -1.46 -10.87
C GLY A 353 -18.61 -0.66 -10.04
N VAL A 354 -17.43 -0.43 -10.60
CA VAL A 354 -16.32 0.33 -9.99
C VAL A 354 -16.27 1.74 -10.59
N THR A 355 -16.03 2.72 -9.74
CA THR A 355 -15.93 4.15 -10.07
C THR A 355 -14.53 4.51 -10.60
N TYR A 356 -14.41 5.66 -11.27
CA TYR A 356 -13.13 6.18 -11.74
C TYR A 356 -13.09 7.70 -11.68
N ALA A 357 -11.88 8.26 -11.58
CA ALA A 357 -11.63 9.68 -11.46
C ALA A 357 -11.85 10.43 -12.78
N ASP A 358 -12.87 11.30 -12.87
CA ASP A 358 -13.20 12.10 -14.04
C ASP A 358 -12.83 13.59 -13.94
N ARG A 359 -12.28 14.00 -12.79
CA ARG A 359 -11.90 15.35 -12.37
C ARG A 359 -13.09 16.30 -12.19
N ILE A 360 -14.30 15.78 -11.98
CA ILE A 360 -15.53 16.54 -11.77
C ILE A 360 -16.07 16.27 -10.36
N ASP A 361 -16.51 17.33 -9.68
CA ASP A 361 -17.27 17.21 -8.42
C ASP A 361 -18.68 16.67 -8.72
N ASN A 362 -18.85 15.37 -8.51
CA ASN A 362 -20.06 14.61 -8.80
C ASN A 362 -21.09 14.65 -7.66
N ASN A 363 -20.69 15.02 -6.44
CA ASN A 363 -21.50 14.99 -5.23
C ASN A 363 -21.87 16.39 -4.70
N GLY A 364 -21.19 17.44 -5.17
CA GLY A 364 -21.42 18.83 -4.88
C GLY A 364 -20.74 19.35 -3.62
N ASN A 365 -19.67 18.72 -3.14
CA ASN A 365 -18.87 19.13 -1.98
C ASN A 365 -17.57 19.86 -2.35
N GLY A 366 -17.29 20.03 -3.65
CA GLY A 366 -16.08 20.67 -4.16
C GLY A 366 -15.87 22.09 -3.66
N GLU A 367 -14.61 22.50 -3.69
CA GLU A 367 -14.19 23.71 -3.03
C GLU A 367 -14.92 24.99 -3.54
N PRO A 368 -15.23 25.95 -2.66
CA PRO A 368 -15.96 27.13 -3.08
C PRO A 368 -15.11 28.09 -3.93
N GLY A 369 -15.37 28.12 -5.23
CA GLY A 369 -14.71 29.05 -6.13
C GLY A 369 -14.29 28.41 -7.44
N SER A 370 -14.26 27.08 -7.46
CA SER A 370 -13.81 26.31 -8.61
C SER A 370 -14.56 26.59 -9.88
N PRO A 371 -13.86 26.47 -11.01
CA PRO A 371 -14.48 26.63 -12.30
C PRO A 371 -15.52 25.53 -12.51
N VAL A 372 -16.54 25.85 -13.31
CA VAL A 372 -17.66 24.95 -13.54
C VAL A 372 -17.78 24.56 -14.99
N ILE A 373 -18.27 23.34 -15.24
CA ILE A 373 -18.49 22.83 -16.59
C ILE A 373 -19.47 23.72 -17.36
N THR A 374 -19.10 24.11 -18.58
CA THR A 374 -19.90 24.96 -19.47
C THR A 374 -20.35 24.25 -20.75
N GLU A 375 -21.36 24.81 -21.43
CA GLU A 375 -21.78 24.31 -22.74
C GLU A 375 -20.66 24.45 -23.79
N GLU A 376 -19.80 25.47 -23.67
CA GLU A 376 -18.62 25.62 -24.51
C GLU A 376 -17.62 24.46 -24.33
N MET A 377 -17.40 23.99 -23.11
CA MET A 377 -16.49 22.86 -22.81
C MET A 377 -16.99 21.57 -23.44
N ILE A 378 -18.27 21.24 -23.27
CA ILE A 378 -18.90 20.06 -23.88
C ILE A 378 -18.80 20.10 -25.40
N ASN A 379 -19.01 21.28 -26.01
CA ASN A 379 -18.87 21.44 -27.46
C ASN A 379 -17.41 21.36 -27.94
N ALA A 380 -16.44 21.63 -27.07
CA ALA A 380 -15.02 21.55 -27.35
C ALA A 380 -14.44 20.15 -27.11
N ALA A 381 -15.09 19.32 -26.29
CA ALA A 381 -14.67 17.95 -25.98
C ALA A 381 -14.49 17.10 -27.24
N SER A 382 -13.57 16.13 -27.18
CA SER A 382 -13.15 15.39 -28.37
C SER A 382 -12.91 13.89 -28.12
N GLY A 383 -12.76 13.14 -29.19
CA GLY A 383 -12.53 11.69 -29.13
C GLY A 383 -13.81 10.90 -28.84
N ASN A 384 -13.63 9.58 -28.63
CA ASN A 384 -14.74 8.69 -28.26
C ASN A 384 -15.12 8.83 -26.78
N TRP A 385 -14.18 9.32 -25.97
CA TRP A 385 -14.29 9.46 -24.51
C TRP A 385 -14.71 10.86 -24.07
N PHE A 386 -15.05 11.75 -25.00
CA PHE A 386 -15.45 13.13 -24.69
C PHE A 386 -14.44 13.86 -23.79
N ILE A 387 -13.15 13.77 -24.15
CA ILE A 387 -12.06 14.33 -23.35
C ILE A 387 -12.04 15.85 -23.49
N TRP A 388 -11.91 16.55 -22.36
CA TRP A 388 -11.70 17.98 -22.29
C TRP A 388 -10.52 18.36 -21.38
N PRO A 389 -9.66 19.30 -21.80
CA PRO A 389 -9.54 19.83 -23.16
C PRO A 389 -9.04 18.77 -24.15
N PRO A 390 -9.29 18.92 -25.47
CA PRO A 390 -8.73 18.02 -26.48
C PRO A 390 -7.20 17.89 -26.37
N LEU A 391 -6.70 16.67 -26.53
CA LEU A 391 -5.26 16.38 -26.51
C LEU A 391 -4.50 17.19 -27.56
N ASP A 392 -3.44 17.86 -27.13
CA ASP A 392 -2.58 18.70 -27.95
C ASP A 392 -1.14 18.72 -27.40
N SER A 393 -0.32 19.67 -27.84
CA SER A 393 1.08 19.75 -27.36
C SER A 393 1.23 20.15 -25.89
N ILE A 394 0.17 20.70 -25.26
CA ILE A 394 0.17 21.04 -23.84
C ILE A 394 -0.28 19.83 -23.03
N GLN A 395 -1.39 19.17 -23.41
CA GLN A 395 -1.83 17.94 -22.73
C GLN A 395 -0.82 16.78 -22.92
N GLY A 396 -0.23 16.64 -24.11
CA GLY A 396 0.48 15.41 -24.46
C GLY A 396 -0.48 14.22 -24.41
N GLU A 397 -0.23 13.31 -23.47
CA GLU A 397 -1.05 12.13 -23.17
C GLU A 397 -1.91 12.32 -21.90
N ILE A 398 -1.77 13.46 -21.21
CA ILE A 398 -2.51 13.78 -19.99
C ILE A 398 -3.98 14.02 -20.33
N ILE A 399 -4.85 13.20 -19.75
CA ILE A 399 -6.31 13.36 -19.82
C ILE A 399 -6.75 14.08 -18.56
N HIS A 400 -7.29 15.28 -18.73
CA HIS A 400 -7.85 16.03 -17.61
C HIS A 400 -9.25 15.48 -17.29
N ILE A 401 -10.27 15.99 -17.97
CA ILE A 401 -11.65 15.51 -17.83
C ILE A 401 -11.96 14.46 -18.89
N ILE A 402 -12.58 13.36 -18.47
CA ILE A 402 -13.12 12.30 -19.33
C ILE A 402 -14.65 12.24 -19.16
N GLY A 403 -15.38 11.93 -20.22
CA GLY A 403 -16.81 11.61 -20.13
C GLY A 403 -17.74 12.81 -20.03
N ILE A 404 -17.25 14.04 -20.24
CA ILE A 404 -18.02 15.28 -20.05
C ILE A 404 -19.35 15.30 -20.83
N GLY A 405 -20.44 15.53 -20.13
CA GLY A 405 -21.82 15.47 -20.62
C GLY A 405 -22.68 16.69 -20.28
N ASN A 406 -23.95 16.66 -20.71
CA ASN A 406 -24.89 17.77 -20.40
C ASN A 406 -25.33 17.77 -18.93
N GLU A 407 -25.25 16.62 -18.31
CA GLU A 407 -25.47 16.35 -16.89
C GLU A 407 -24.46 17.06 -15.99
N ASP A 408 -23.26 17.37 -16.52
CA ASP A 408 -22.19 17.96 -15.74
C ASP A 408 -22.22 19.48 -15.74
N ILE A 409 -23.06 20.12 -16.57
CA ILE A 409 -23.16 21.59 -16.65
C ILE A 409 -23.42 22.18 -15.26
N GLY A 410 -22.47 22.99 -14.80
CA GLY A 410 -22.53 23.67 -13.51
C GLY A 410 -21.94 22.90 -12.33
N LYS A 411 -21.44 21.66 -12.52
CA LYS A 411 -20.57 20.99 -11.56
C LYS A 411 -19.17 21.62 -11.56
N ALA A 412 -18.51 21.65 -10.41
CA ALA A 412 -17.12 22.07 -10.31
C ALA A 412 -16.19 21.03 -10.93
N PHE A 413 -14.99 21.43 -11.33
CA PHE A 413 -13.96 20.53 -11.83
C PHE A 413 -12.58 21.01 -11.38
N ALA A 414 -11.63 20.10 -11.30
CA ALA A 414 -10.29 20.36 -10.78
C ALA A 414 -9.53 21.31 -11.71
N ASP A 415 -8.81 22.28 -11.19
CA ASP A 415 -8.02 23.22 -11.99
C ASP A 415 -6.57 23.40 -11.51
N GLY A 416 -6.20 22.75 -10.40
CA GLY A 416 -4.89 22.82 -9.78
C GLY A 416 -4.64 24.12 -9.01
N ILE A 417 -5.69 24.86 -8.65
CA ILE A 417 -5.63 26.14 -7.95
C ILE A 417 -6.49 26.06 -6.69
N ASP A 418 -5.97 26.51 -5.56
CA ASP A 418 -6.78 26.71 -4.35
C ASP A 418 -7.71 27.92 -4.52
N ASN A 419 -8.92 27.64 -4.98
CA ASN A 419 -9.90 28.66 -5.34
C ASN A 419 -10.52 29.33 -4.11
N ASN A 420 -10.46 28.66 -2.96
CA ASN A 420 -11.06 29.11 -1.71
C ASN A 420 -10.06 29.80 -0.75
N ASN A 421 -8.76 29.73 -1.06
CA ASN A 421 -7.64 30.20 -0.25
C ASN A 421 -7.69 29.59 1.16
N SER A 422 -7.79 28.27 1.22
CA SER A 422 -7.95 27.47 2.44
C SER A 422 -6.78 27.66 3.43
N ASP A 423 -7.01 27.29 4.70
CA ASP A 423 -6.01 27.38 5.77
C ASP A 423 -5.21 26.06 5.85
N ASP A 424 -3.92 26.18 6.17
CA ASP A 424 -2.92 25.09 6.26
C ASP A 424 -3.37 23.84 7.05
N TYR A 425 -3.03 22.67 6.51
CA TYR A 425 -3.09 21.40 7.23
C TYR A 425 -2.18 21.45 8.49
N PRO A 426 -2.62 20.98 9.67
CA PRO A 426 -3.76 20.11 10.00
C PRO A 426 -5.04 20.85 10.43
N SER A 427 -5.07 22.18 10.33
CA SER A 427 -6.24 22.95 10.73
C SER A 427 -7.02 23.48 9.53
N GLY A 428 -7.35 22.57 8.60
CA GLY A 428 -8.56 22.67 7.80
C GLY A 428 -8.52 22.27 6.32
N THR A 429 -7.66 21.32 5.92
CA THR A 429 -7.47 20.80 4.53
C THR A 429 -7.22 21.89 3.51
N GLY A 430 -6.16 22.70 3.67
CA GLY A 430 -5.90 23.83 2.78
C GLY A 430 -4.51 23.91 2.19
N ALA A 431 -4.41 24.66 1.09
CA ALA A 431 -3.22 24.76 0.27
C ALA A 431 -1.99 25.19 1.04
N GLU A 432 -1.00 24.32 1.00
CA GLU A 432 0.36 24.49 1.47
C GLU A 432 0.79 25.98 1.49
N PHE A 433 1.13 26.51 2.69
CA PHE A 433 1.30 27.96 2.84
C PHE A 433 2.44 28.57 2.00
N ASP A 434 3.39 27.78 1.53
CA ASP A 434 4.51 28.25 0.71
C ASP A 434 4.42 27.87 -0.78
N SER A 435 3.32 27.23 -1.20
CA SER A 435 3.00 26.98 -2.61
C SER A 435 3.07 28.24 -3.47
N PRO A 436 3.45 28.10 -4.75
CA PRO A 436 3.60 29.23 -5.65
C PRO A 436 2.26 29.93 -5.92
N LEU A 437 2.35 31.24 -6.19
CA LEU A 437 1.16 32.07 -6.44
C LEU A 437 0.99 32.38 -7.92
N ILE A 438 -0.26 32.37 -8.38
CA ILE A 438 -0.62 32.83 -9.71
C ILE A 438 -0.21 34.30 -9.86
N ASP A 439 0.67 34.58 -10.81
CA ASP A 439 1.13 35.92 -11.13
C ASP A 439 0.54 36.44 -12.45
N SER A 440 0.75 37.72 -12.73
CA SER A 440 0.25 38.32 -13.98
C SER A 440 0.84 37.69 -15.25
N THR A 441 1.99 37.03 -15.15
CA THR A 441 2.65 36.37 -16.28
C THR A 441 1.92 35.07 -16.64
N ILE A 442 1.53 34.30 -15.62
CA ILE A 442 0.73 33.08 -15.75
C ILE A 442 -0.61 33.42 -16.41
N VAL A 443 -1.34 34.39 -15.86
CA VAL A 443 -2.64 34.83 -16.42
C VAL A 443 -2.51 35.27 -17.88
N LEU A 444 -1.51 36.11 -18.20
CA LEU A 444 -1.30 36.56 -19.59
C LEU A 444 -0.89 35.41 -20.53
N THR A 445 -0.27 34.35 -20.01
CA THR A 445 0.09 33.17 -20.79
C THR A 445 -1.17 32.35 -21.10
N ALA A 446 -1.97 32.07 -20.07
CA ALA A 446 -3.24 31.37 -20.17
C ALA A 446 -4.25 32.10 -21.08
N GLU A 447 -4.32 33.44 -21.05
CA GLU A 447 -5.18 34.23 -21.94
C GLU A 447 -4.93 33.99 -23.44
N ASN A 448 -3.73 33.49 -23.81
CA ASN A 448 -3.39 33.16 -25.20
C ASN A 448 -3.70 31.69 -25.57
N ASP A 449 -4.02 30.84 -24.59
CA ASP A 449 -4.47 29.47 -24.80
C ASP A 449 -6.00 29.42 -24.95
N PRO A 450 -6.55 28.70 -25.96
CA PRO A 450 -8.00 28.60 -26.16
C PRO A 450 -8.79 28.02 -24.98
N TYR A 451 -8.12 27.28 -24.09
CA TYR A 451 -8.70 26.62 -22.92
C TYR A 451 -8.16 27.21 -21.60
N LYS A 452 -7.49 28.37 -21.67
CA LYS A 452 -6.89 29.08 -20.54
C LYS A 452 -5.93 28.25 -19.68
N ARG A 453 -5.14 27.37 -20.30
CA ARG A 453 -4.21 26.52 -19.57
C ARG A 453 -2.86 27.17 -19.31
N TYR A 454 -2.19 26.68 -18.26
CA TYR A 454 -0.77 26.94 -18.01
C TYR A 454 -0.04 25.65 -17.62
N ALA A 455 0.96 25.26 -18.40
CA ALA A 455 1.85 24.16 -18.04
C ALA A 455 2.89 24.63 -17.03
N VAL A 456 2.93 24.01 -15.85
CA VAL A 456 3.88 24.33 -14.79
C VAL A 456 5.28 23.86 -15.22
N SER A 457 6.26 24.75 -15.08
CA SER A 457 7.57 24.54 -15.70
C SER A 457 8.39 23.51 -14.94
N GLY A 458 8.65 22.36 -15.56
CA GLY A 458 9.52 21.31 -15.01
C GLY A 458 8.76 20.17 -14.33
N THR A 459 7.43 20.17 -14.46
CA THR A 459 6.52 19.16 -13.94
C THR A 459 5.59 18.73 -15.08
N ASP A 460 4.78 17.69 -14.82
CA ASP A 460 3.69 17.27 -15.71
C ASP A 460 2.34 17.92 -15.32
N ILE A 461 2.37 18.95 -14.46
CA ILE A 461 1.17 19.64 -13.96
C ILE A 461 0.71 20.71 -14.97
N ILE A 462 -0.60 20.75 -15.20
CA ILE A 462 -1.28 21.74 -16.02
C ILE A 462 -2.37 22.36 -15.18
N LEU A 463 -2.38 23.69 -15.10
CA LEU A 463 -3.45 24.45 -14.47
C LEU A 463 -4.53 24.78 -15.51
N TYR A 464 -5.79 24.78 -15.11
CA TYR A 464 -6.94 24.99 -15.98
C TYR A 464 -7.74 26.26 -15.59
N ASP A 465 -8.61 26.72 -16.50
CA ASP A 465 -9.48 27.91 -16.39
C ASP A 465 -8.87 29.26 -15.92
N ILE A 466 -7.53 29.40 -15.88
CA ILE A 466 -6.87 30.59 -15.32
C ILE A 466 -7.38 31.93 -15.88
N GLY A 467 -7.83 32.79 -14.98
CA GLY A 467 -8.29 34.14 -15.19
C GLY A 467 -7.60 35.20 -14.33
N TRP A 468 -8.13 36.43 -14.35
CA TRP A 468 -7.60 37.52 -13.52
C TRP A 468 -8.11 37.45 -12.07
N GLU A 469 -9.19 36.70 -11.87
CA GLU A 469 -9.77 36.31 -10.60
C GLU A 469 -8.80 35.49 -9.74
N ASP A 470 -7.95 34.68 -10.36
CA ASP A 470 -7.03 33.77 -9.66
C ASP A 470 -5.71 34.44 -9.26
N LEU A 471 -5.52 35.71 -9.62
CA LEU A 471 -4.28 36.43 -9.33
C LEU A 471 -3.99 36.46 -7.82
N GLY A 472 -2.92 35.78 -7.42
CA GLY A 472 -2.48 35.68 -6.03
C GLY A 472 -3.04 34.49 -5.26
N LEU A 473 -3.79 33.59 -5.91
CA LEU A 473 -4.14 32.27 -5.37
C LEU A 473 -2.96 31.30 -5.51
N ARG A 474 -2.97 30.26 -4.68
CA ARG A 474 -1.98 29.18 -4.66
C ARG A 474 -2.27 28.18 -5.76
N TYR A 475 -1.25 27.49 -6.26
CA TYR A 475 -1.43 26.48 -7.29
C TYR A 475 -0.44 25.32 -7.13
N ALA A 476 -0.81 24.15 -7.65
CA ALA A 476 -0.05 22.92 -7.53
C ALA A 476 1.25 22.95 -8.34
N ASP A 477 2.37 22.58 -7.72
CA ASP A 477 3.66 22.45 -8.38
C ASP A 477 4.40 21.13 -8.14
N GLY A 478 3.76 20.17 -7.48
CA GLY A 478 4.25 18.81 -7.27
C GLY A 478 5.42 18.77 -6.29
N ILE A 479 5.53 19.76 -5.42
CA ILE A 479 6.59 19.89 -4.42
C ILE A 479 5.96 20.09 -3.05
N ASP A 480 6.50 19.38 -2.07
CA ASP A 480 6.36 19.69 -0.65
C ASP A 480 7.27 20.90 -0.31
N ASN A 481 6.74 22.11 -0.52
CA ASN A 481 7.28 23.43 -0.18
C ASN A 481 7.36 23.69 1.34
N ASP A 482 6.46 23.15 2.17
CA ASP A 482 6.42 23.39 3.63
C ASP A 482 7.17 22.35 4.48
N LEU A 483 7.50 21.20 3.87
CA LEU A 483 8.26 20.07 4.37
C LEU A 483 7.55 19.23 5.43
N ASP A 484 6.23 19.12 5.36
CA ASP A 484 5.44 18.26 6.25
C ASP A 484 5.19 16.84 5.70
N GLY A 485 5.50 16.61 4.42
CA GLY A 485 5.42 15.31 3.75
C GLY A 485 4.27 15.21 2.75
N ALA A 486 3.22 16.02 2.91
CA ALA A 486 2.14 16.11 1.94
C ALA A 486 2.59 16.98 0.75
N VAL A 487 1.99 16.74 -0.43
CA VAL A 487 2.34 17.47 -1.66
C VAL A 487 1.08 18.11 -2.21
N ASP A 488 1.13 19.43 -2.42
CA ASP A 488 0.02 20.21 -3.00
C ASP A 488 -1.31 20.00 -2.24
N GLU A 489 -1.26 19.70 -0.93
CA GLU A 489 -2.42 19.39 -0.10
C GLU A 489 -3.37 20.58 -0.01
N GLY A 490 -4.67 20.35 -0.06
CA GLY A 490 -5.66 21.43 0.01
C GLY A 490 -5.79 22.26 -1.29
N ILE A 491 -5.45 21.68 -2.42
CA ILE A 491 -5.79 22.16 -3.76
C ILE A 491 -6.88 21.23 -4.32
N ASP A 492 -7.89 21.81 -5.00
CA ASP A 492 -9.02 21.08 -5.57
C ASP A 492 -9.81 20.25 -4.53
N GLU A 493 -9.95 20.75 -3.29
CA GLU A 493 -10.56 19.96 -2.21
C GLU A 493 -12.02 19.61 -2.50
N GLY A 494 -12.39 18.36 -2.29
CA GLY A 494 -13.77 17.92 -2.56
C GLY A 494 -14.10 17.74 -4.04
N ILE A 495 -13.11 17.70 -4.92
CA ILE A 495 -13.33 17.50 -6.35
C ILE A 495 -12.77 16.15 -6.77
N ASP A 496 -13.64 15.23 -7.21
CA ASP A 496 -13.24 13.92 -7.72
C ASP A 496 -12.36 13.17 -6.73
N GLU A 497 -12.83 13.12 -5.48
CA GLU A 497 -12.12 12.52 -4.35
C GLU A 497 -11.95 11.02 -4.62
N MET A 498 -10.79 10.63 -5.13
CA MET A 498 -10.26 9.29 -4.97
C MET A 498 -9.58 9.31 -3.61
N ILE A 499 -10.16 8.63 -2.63
CA ILE A 499 -9.55 8.52 -1.31
C ILE A 499 -8.24 7.70 -1.50
N ASP A 500 -7.20 7.98 -0.70
CA ASP A 500 -5.80 7.70 -1.01
C ASP A 500 -5.50 6.21 -1.31
N GLU A 501 -5.55 5.88 -2.60
CA GLU A 501 -5.19 4.58 -3.19
C GLU A 501 -3.74 4.12 -2.90
N SER A 502 -2.88 5.01 -2.40
CA SER A 502 -1.49 4.73 -2.03
C SER A 502 -1.25 4.57 -0.54
N ARG A 503 -2.05 5.22 0.32
CA ARG A 503 -1.85 5.38 1.77
C ARG A 503 -0.46 5.93 2.09
N ASP A 504 -0.04 6.91 1.31
CA ASP A 504 1.24 7.60 1.46
C ASP A 504 1.22 9.07 1.04
N ASP A 505 0.03 9.69 1.03
CA ASP A 505 -0.13 11.12 0.72
C ASP A 505 0.08 12.05 1.93
N PHE A 506 0.22 11.49 3.16
CA PHE A 506 0.45 12.21 4.41
C PHE A 506 -0.74 13.07 4.88
N ILE A 507 -1.92 12.88 4.29
CA ILE A 507 -3.15 13.63 4.54
C ILE A 507 -4.17 12.75 5.27
N ASP A 508 -4.94 13.36 6.17
CA ASP A 508 -6.12 12.77 6.81
C ASP A 508 -7.34 12.98 5.89
N ASN A 509 -7.52 12.08 4.92
CA ASN A 509 -8.51 12.23 3.85
C ASN A 509 -9.96 12.16 4.40
N ASP A 510 -10.22 11.30 5.38
CA ASP A 510 -11.56 11.06 5.94
C ASP A 510 -11.90 11.95 7.16
N LYS A 511 -10.92 12.69 7.68
CA LYS A 511 -11.02 13.69 8.74
C LYS A 511 -11.35 13.09 10.11
N ASP A 512 -10.91 11.86 10.35
CA ASP A 512 -11.15 11.14 11.59
C ASP A 512 -9.96 11.19 12.58
N TRP A 513 -8.79 11.70 12.17
CA TRP A 513 -7.67 12.01 13.05
C TRP A 513 -8.03 13.13 14.05
N ASP A 514 -7.75 12.89 15.34
CA ASP A 514 -7.96 13.88 16.39
C ASP A 514 -6.73 14.09 17.27
N TRP A 515 -6.25 15.33 17.29
CA TRP A 515 -5.10 15.78 18.09
C TRP A 515 -5.20 15.46 19.60
N THR A 516 -6.38 15.12 20.14
CA THR A 516 -6.51 14.76 21.55
C THR A 516 -6.15 13.31 21.85
N ASN A 517 -6.27 12.41 20.88
CA ASN A 517 -6.05 10.97 21.08
C ASN A 517 -4.92 10.42 20.18
N ASP A 518 -4.72 11.00 19.01
CA ASP A 518 -3.91 10.40 17.94
C ASP A 518 -2.54 11.06 17.79
N ASP A 519 -2.34 12.26 18.36
CA ASP A 519 -1.09 13.03 18.36
C ASP A 519 0.02 12.38 19.24
N VAL A 520 0.55 11.24 18.75
CA VAL A 520 1.55 10.38 19.40
C VAL A 520 2.86 10.26 18.61
N GLY A 521 2.99 11.04 17.54
CA GLY A 521 4.11 11.10 16.61
C GLY A 521 4.46 9.80 15.88
N LEU A 522 5.51 9.90 15.07
CA LEU A 522 6.06 8.87 14.18
C LEU A 522 6.22 7.50 14.86
N TYR A 523 6.60 7.45 16.14
CA TYR A 523 6.87 6.20 16.86
C TYR A 523 5.60 5.50 17.40
N GLY A 524 4.44 6.17 17.34
CA GLY A 524 3.15 5.62 17.77
C GLY A 524 3.00 5.49 19.30
N ASP A 525 3.81 6.20 20.09
CA ASP A 525 3.82 6.08 21.57
C ASP A 525 3.98 7.41 22.31
N GLY A 526 4.00 8.53 21.59
CA GLY A 526 4.20 9.88 22.13
C GLY A 526 5.66 10.17 22.53
N SER A 527 6.60 9.31 22.15
CA SER A 527 8.03 9.55 22.37
C SER A 527 8.68 10.30 21.19
N GLY A 528 9.92 10.76 21.36
CA GLY A 528 10.60 11.62 20.36
C GLY A 528 10.26 13.11 20.49
N GLY A 529 9.06 13.44 20.97
CA GLY A 529 8.61 14.83 21.14
C GLY A 529 8.23 15.45 19.79
N THR A 530 8.14 16.78 19.73
CA THR A 530 7.65 17.50 18.54
C THR A 530 8.52 17.29 17.29
N ASP A 531 9.80 16.92 17.45
CA ASP A 531 10.67 16.61 16.30
C ASP A 531 10.27 15.27 15.63
N ALA A 532 9.57 14.41 16.36
CA ALA A 532 9.00 13.16 15.86
C ALA A 532 7.48 13.28 15.66
N GLY A 533 6.91 14.49 15.63
CA GLY A 533 5.48 14.71 15.46
C GLY A 533 4.64 14.62 16.74
N SER A 534 5.22 14.30 17.90
CA SER A 534 4.39 14.14 19.11
C SER A 534 4.01 15.46 19.78
N TYR A 535 2.74 15.60 20.09
CA TYR A 535 2.09 16.74 20.76
C TYR A 535 2.22 18.06 20.00
N ASP A 536 2.32 18.02 18.67
CA ASP A 536 2.45 19.20 17.82
C ASP A 536 1.13 19.64 17.17
N GLN A 537 0.06 18.86 17.39
CA GLN A 537 -1.28 19.01 16.80
C GLN A 537 -1.31 18.81 15.27
N LYS A 538 -0.27 18.24 14.67
CA LYS A 538 -0.21 17.81 13.27
C LYS A 538 -0.17 16.27 13.19
N PRO A 539 -0.91 15.66 12.27
CA PRO A 539 -0.80 14.24 12.02
C PRO A 539 0.57 13.90 11.47
N THR A 540 1.06 12.74 11.85
CA THR A 540 2.39 12.26 11.44
C THR A 540 2.31 10.88 10.82
N SER A 541 2.43 10.83 9.51
CA SER A 541 2.52 9.58 8.75
C SER A 541 3.73 8.74 9.13
N GLY A 542 3.55 7.43 9.14
CA GLY A 542 4.65 6.46 9.13
C GLY A 542 5.10 6.05 7.73
N SER A 543 4.41 6.51 6.69
CA SER A 543 4.61 6.03 5.33
C SER A 543 6.02 6.34 4.82
N GLY A 544 6.55 5.45 3.98
CA GLY A 544 7.95 5.48 3.54
C GLY A 544 9.00 5.21 4.64
N THR A 545 8.62 5.11 5.92
CA THR A 545 9.56 4.92 7.04
C THR A 545 9.59 3.50 7.60
N GLY A 546 10.47 3.27 8.58
CA GLY A 546 10.48 2.04 9.38
C GLY A 546 9.47 2.06 10.54
N PHE A 547 8.67 3.11 10.67
CA PHE A 547 7.77 3.36 11.81
C PHE A 547 6.30 3.32 11.37
N PRO A 548 5.36 3.15 12.32
CA PRO A 548 3.95 3.08 11.98
C PRO A 548 3.33 4.46 11.70
N GLY A 549 3.81 5.52 12.34
CA GLY A 549 3.10 6.80 12.37
C GLY A 549 2.15 6.88 13.56
N GLU A 550 1.30 7.89 13.51
CA GLU A 550 0.16 8.05 14.41
C GLU A 550 -1.00 7.14 14.02
N PRO A 551 -1.98 6.86 14.90
CA PRO A 551 -3.27 6.28 14.52
C PRO A 551 -4.03 7.19 13.57
N ASN A 552 -4.96 6.62 12.79
CA ASN A 552 -5.85 7.39 11.92
C ASN A 552 -5.08 8.32 10.96
N ILE A 553 -3.94 7.80 10.46
CA ILE A 553 -3.21 8.40 9.34
C ILE A 553 -2.48 7.30 8.56
N ASP A 554 -2.56 7.39 7.24
CA ASP A 554 -2.01 6.56 6.19
C ASP A 554 -2.00 5.06 6.54
N LYS A 555 -0.80 4.53 6.81
CA LYS A 555 -0.48 3.15 7.12
C LYS A 555 -1.27 2.57 8.29
N THR A 556 -1.77 3.41 9.19
CA THR A 556 -2.55 2.98 10.35
C THR A 556 -4.04 3.23 10.19
N ASP A 557 -4.45 4.01 9.18
CA ASP A 557 -5.84 4.27 8.87
C ASP A 557 -6.30 3.45 7.67
N VAL A 558 -7.20 2.52 7.95
CA VAL A 558 -7.76 1.64 6.91
C VAL A 558 -8.95 2.30 6.22
N SER A 559 -9.50 3.41 6.73
CA SER A 559 -10.56 4.16 6.06
C SER A 559 -10.07 5.35 5.22
N GLU A 560 -8.75 5.52 5.12
CA GLU A 560 -8.11 6.43 4.13
C GLU A 560 -7.84 5.76 2.77
N SER A 561 -8.33 4.53 2.58
CA SER A 561 -8.39 3.79 1.32
C SER A 561 -9.64 2.92 1.30
#